data_AF-A0A0C9UGZ1-F1
#
_entry.id   AF-A0A0C9UGZ1-F1
#
_cell.length_a   1.000
_cell.length_b   1.000
_cell.length_c   1.000
_cell.angle_alpha   90.00
_cell.angle_beta   90.00
_cell.angle_gamma   90.00
#
_symmetry.space_group_name_H-M   'P 1'
#
loop_
_entity.id
_entity.type
_entity.pdbx_description
1 polymer ?
#
loop_
_entity_poly.entity_id
_entity_poly.type
_entity_poly.pdbx_seq_one_letter_code
_entity_poly.pdbx_strand_id
1 'polypeptide(L)' 'YPHNLQVKQWTNIFNYFMTAQQTTLTDPLPGYTCSIYRPNFQAIITQSVGHIIPEQANDVLTYFGL' A
#
# COMPACT_ATOMS: atom_id res chain seq x y z
N TYR A 1 -4.49 -3.83 -13.82
CA TYR A 1 -4.57 -5.06 -12.99
C TYR A 1 -5.61 -4.82 -11.91
N PRO A 2 -6.51 -5.73 -11.52
CA PRO A 2 -7.45 -5.44 -10.43
C PRO A 2 -6.71 -5.43 -9.08
N HIS A 3 -6.40 -4.24 -8.58
CA HIS A 3 -5.65 -3.99 -7.32
C HIS A 3 -6.25 -4.74 -6.12
N ASN A 4 -7.56 -4.97 -6.14
CA ASN A 4 -8.30 -5.68 -5.09
C ASN A 4 -7.85 -7.15 -4.90
N LEU A 5 -7.28 -7.80 -5.93
CA LEU A 5 -6.80 -9.19 -5.78
C LEU A 5 -5.53 -9.27 -4.94
N GLN A 6 -4.61 -8.31 -5.10
CA GLN A 6 -3.34 -8.31 -4.37
C GLN A 6 -3.57 -8.00 -2.89
N VAL A 7 -4.44 -7.03 -2.59
CA VAL A 7 -4.87 -6.75 -1.21
C VAL A 7 -5.44 -8.00 -0.56
N LYS A 8 -6.37 -8.69 -1.23
CA LYS A 8 -6.97 -9.93 -0.71
C LYS A 8 -5.94 -11.02 -0.41
N GLN A 9 -4.94 -11.20 -1.28
CA GLN A 9 -3.88 -12.19 -1.08
C GLN A 9 -3.08 -11.91 0.18
N TRP A 10 -2.62 -10.67 0.37
CA TRP A 10 -1.80 -10.29 1.52
C TRP A 10 -2.60 -10.23 2.83
N THR A 11 -3.83 -9.71 2.81
CA THR A 11 -4.68 -9.73 4.01
C THR A 11 -4.98 -11.16 4.45
N ASN A 12 -5.10 -12.11 3.53
CA ASN A 12 -5.27 -13.52 3.88
C ASN A 12 -4.00 -14.13 4.52
N ILE A 13 -2.81 -13.84 3.98
CA ILE A 13 -1.53 -14.33 4.54
C ILE A 13 -1.34 -13.84 5.97
N PHE A 14 -1.65 -12.58 6.25
CA PHE A 14 -1.49 -11.98 7.58
C PHE A 14 -2.70 -12.12 8.49
N ASN A 15 -3.78 -12.79 8.04
CA ASN A 15 -5.04 -12.90 8.75
C ASN A 15 -5.63 -11.53 9.18
N TYR A 16 -5.59 -10.55 8.28
CA TYR A 16 -6.15 -9.21 8.44
C TYR A 16 -7.50 -9.06 7.74
N PHE A 17 -8.32 -8.09 8.20
CA PHE A 17 -9.53 -7.71 7.48
C PHE A 17 -9.18 -7.02 6.16
N MET A 18 -10.07 -7.15 5.16
CA MET A 18 -9.93 -6.43 3.88
C MET A 18 -10.24 -4.93 3.96
N THR A 19 -10.72 -4.46 5.11
CA THR A 19 -10.93 -3.04 5.38
C THR A 19 -9.66 -2.48 6.02
N ALA A 20 -9.09 -1.43 5.41
CA ALA A 20 -7.94 -0.75 5.97
C ALA A 20 -8.30 -0.07 7.29
N GLN A 21 -7.38 -0.09 8.25
CA GLN A 21 -7.52 0.62 9.53
C GLN A 21 -7.34 2.14 9.33
N GLN A 22 -6.46 2.53 8.42
CA GLN A 22 -6.22 3.93 8.06
C GLN A 22 -6.04 4.04 6.56
N THR A 23 -6.54 5.13 5.98
CA THR A 23 -6.29 5.48 4.58
C THR A 23 -5.89 6.94 4.50
N THR A 24 -4.74 7.20 3.87
CA THR A 24 -4.17 8.52 3.66
C THR A 24 -4.12 8.81 2.16
N LEU A 25 -4.53 10.01 1.77
CA LEU A 25 -4.40 10.50 0.41
C LEU A 25 -3.08 11.25 0.25
N THR A 26 -2.60 11.35 -0.99
CA THR A 26 -1.36 12.07 -1.35
C THR A 26 -0.11 11.55 -0.63
N ASP A 27 -0.10 10.27 -0.32
CA ASP A 27 0.95 9.58 0.43
C ASP A 27 1.37 8.34 -0.38
N PRO A 28 2.66 8.20 -0.76
CA PRO A 28 3.80 9.07 -0.45
C PRO A 28 3.92 10.32 -1.34
N LEU A 29 3.17 10.39 -2.44
CA LEU A 29 3.20 11.50 -3.39
C LEU A 29 1.78 11.94 -3.78
N PRO A 30 1.61 13.16 -4.33
CA PRO A 30 0.34 13.58 -4.90
C PRO A 30 -0.19 12.57 -5.93
N GLY A 31 -1.46 12.17 -5.79
CA GLY A 31 -2.09 11.16 -6.65
C GLY A 31 -1.93 9.71 -6.20
N TYR A 32 -1.34 9.47 -5.02
CA TYR A 32 -1.23 8.17 -4.38
C TYR A 32 -2.20 8.06 -3.20
N THR A 33 -2.73 6.87 -2.99
CA THR A 33 -3.52 6.49 -1.82
C THR A 33 -2.79 5.39 -1.08
N CYS A 34 -2.45 5.63 0.18
CA CYS A 34 -1.86 4.65 1.08
C CYS A 34 -2.94 4.12 2.04
N SER A 35 -3.13 2.80 2.07
CA SER A 35 -4.06 2.12 2.96
C SER A 35 -3.29 1.18 3.89
N ILE A 36 -3.33 1.48 5.19
CA ILE A 36 -2.67 0.69 6.24
C ILE A 36 -3.69 -0.30 6.80
N TYR A 37 -3.37 -1.59 6.71
CA TYR A 37 -4.26 -2.64 7.21
C TYR A 37 -3.94 -2.95 8.66
N ARG A 38 -2.65 -3.21 8.95
CA ARG A 38 -2.06 -3.54 10.25
C ARG A 38 -0.52 -3.51 10.11
N PRO A 39 0.29 -3.73 11.18
CA PRO A 39 1.72 -3.40 11.18
C PRO A 39 2.54 -3.96 10.02
N ASN A 40 2.18 -5.15 9.52
CA ASN A 40 2.97 -5.85 8.50
C ASN A 40 2.37 -5.73 7.10
N PHE A 41 1.37 -4.86 6.88
CA PHE A 41 0.80 -4.67 5.55
C PHE A 41 0.21 -3.28 5.32
N GLN A 42 0.75 -2.59 4.31
CA GLN A 42 0.16 -1.42 3.69
C GLN A 42 0.07 -1.61 2.17
N ALA A 43 -0.93 -1.00 1.55
CA ALA A 43 -1.09 -0.98 0.10
C ALA A 43 -1.02 0.45 -0.41
N ILE A 44 -0.24 0.68 -1.45
CA ILE A 44 -0.13 1.98 -2.12
C ILE A 44 -0.72 1.83 -3.53
N ILE A 45 -1.69 2.67 -3.85
CA ILE A 45 -2.39 2.65 -5.14
C ILE A 45 -2.27 4.03 -5.78
N THR A 46 -1.92 4.06 -7.07
CA THR A 46 -1.93 5.25 -7.91
C THR A 46 -2.76 4.99 -9.18
N GLN A 47 -3.37 6.04 -9.72
CA GLN A 47 -4.13 5.99 -10.98
C GLN A 47 -3.21 6.04 -12.22
N SER A 48 -1.89 6.16 -12.03
CA SER A 48 -0.93 6.21 -13.14
C SER A 48 -0.94 4.91 -13.95
N VAL A 49 -1.04 5.04 -15.27
CA VAL A 49 -1.27 3.98 -16.27
C VAL A 49 0.02 3.17 -16.58
N GLY A 50 1.10 3.37 -15.81
CA GLY A 50 2.38 2.67 -15.98
C GLY A 50 2.50 1.43 -15.08
N HIS A 51 3.02 0.33 -15.61
CA HIS A 51 3.28 -0.91 -14.86
C HIS A 51 4.45 -0.82 -13.87
N ILE A 52 5.00 0.38 -13.64
CA ILE A 52 6.15 0.64 -12.79
C ILE A 52 5.85 1.88 -11.94
N ILE A 53 5.92 1.71 -10.63
CA ILE A 53 5.89 2.81 -9.66
C ILE A 53 7.36 3.16 -9.35
N PRO A 54 7.77 4.44 -9.41
CA PRO A 54 9.11 4.84 -9.00
C PRO A 54 9.38 4.49 -7.54
N GLU A 55 10.59 4.01 -7.26
CA GLU A 55 11.02 3.68 -5.90
C GLU A 55 10.88 4.88 -4.94
N GLN A 56 10.43 4.61 -3.72
CA GLN A 56 10.33 5.57 -2.61
C GLN A 56 11.21 5.09 -1.46
N ALA A 57 12.54 5.20 -1.62
CA ALA A 57 13.51 4.54 -0.73
C ALA A 57 13.36 4.93 0.75
N ASN A 58 13.08 6.20 1.06
CA ASN A 58 12.89 6.65 2.44
C ASN A 58 11.64 6.05 3.09
N ASP A 59 10.53 5.95 2.34
CA ASP A 59 9.30 5.31 2.81
C ASP A 59 9.50 3.80 3.02
N VAL A 60 10.30 3.17 2.16
CA VAL A 60 10.68 1.76 2.31
C VAL A 60 11.51 1.55 3.58
N LEU A 61 12.51 2.40 3.84
CA LEU A 61 13.31 2.33 5.07
C LEU A 61 12.43 2.56 6.31
N THR A 62 11.55 3.56 6.27
CA THR A 62 10.61 3.85 7.34
C THR A 62 9.67 2.66 7.62
N TYR A 63 9.15 2.02 6.57
CA TYR A 63 8.31 0.83 6.68
C TYR A 63 9.03 -0.35 7.35
N PHE A 64 10.31 -0.54 7.03
CA PHE A 64 11.14 -1.59 7.64
C PHE A 64 11.74 -1.20 9.00
N GLY A 65 11.59 0.05 9.44
CA GLY A 65 12.16 0.57 10.68
C GLY A 65 13.70 0.68 10.65
N LEU A 66 14.25 1.02 9.48
CA LEU A 66 15.69 1.15 9.22
C LEU A 66 16.16 2.61 9.13
#